data_AF-A0A7J3P2I5-F1
#
_entry.id   AF-A0A7J3P2I5-F1
#
_cell.length_a   1.000
_cell.length_b   1.000
_cell.length_c   1.000
_cell.angle_alpha   90.00
_cell.angle_beta   90.00
_cell.angle_gamma   90.00
#
_symmetry.space_group_name_H-M   'P 1'
#
loop_
_entity.id
_entity.type
_entity.pdbx_description
1 polymer ?
#
loop_
_entity_poly.entity_id
_entity_poly.type
_entity_poly.pdbx_seq_one_letter_code
_entity_poly.pdbx_strand_id
1 'polypeptide(L)'
;MRVFRRYEAKLTKVVKVLDNGEVVLLLEIPGREDLSLMALLLGRAYSFALGHSGSPALTPEELQDLPDFDKEKLKKILDRYRHPSERLIVRTSRGYSVNLQQSKLQESIEHLLNEVSEWILD
;
A
#
# COMPACT_ATOMS: atom_id res chain seq x y z
N MET A 1 11.78 -7.84 4.78
CA MET A 1 11.09 -8.93 5.52
C MET A 1 10.92 -8.68 7.02
N ARG A 2 11.97 -8.32 7.80
CA ARG A 2 11.83 -8.09 9.26
C ARG A 2 10.82 -6.99 9.64
N VAL A 3 10.70 -5.94 8.82
CA VAL A 3 9.72 -4.85 9.04
C VAL A 3 8.29 -5.40 8.96
N PHE A 4 7.88 -6.05 7.87
CA PHE A 4 6.52 -6.60 7.76
C PHE A 4 6.16 -7.55 8.91
N ARG A 5 7.06 -8.44 9.33
CA ARG A 5 6.83 -9.32 10.49
C ARG A 5 6.52 -8.56 11.77
N ARG A 6 7.15 -7.40 11.99
CA ARG A 6 6.91 -6.56 13.18
C ARG A 6 5.48 -5.98 13.20
N TYR A 7 4.92 -5.69 12.04
CA TYR A 7 3.61 -5.05 11.92
C TYR A 7 2.51 -5.99 11.42
N GLU A 8 2.83 -7.27 11.20
CA GLU A 8 1.96 -8.27 10.56
C GLU A 8 0.57 -8.29 11.17
N ALA A 9 0.45 -8.49 12.49
CA ALA A 9 -0.83 -8.53 13.19
C ALA A 9 -1.69 -7.25 13.04
N LYS A 10 -1.07 -6.09 12.81
CA LYS A 10 -1.79 -4.83 12.58
C LYS A 10 -2.14 -4.66 11.10
N LEU A 11 -1.21 -4.98 10.20
CA LEU A 11 -1.43 -4.91 8.76
C LEU A 11 -2.53 -5.88 8.30
N THR A 12 -2.62 -7.06 8.92
CA THR A 12 -3.69 -8.04 8.63
C THR A 12 -5.09 -7.58 9.03
N LYS A 13 -5.23 -6.42 9.70
CA LYS A 13 -6.53 -5.78 9.91
C LYS A 13 -6.94 -4.86 8.77
N VAL A 14 -5.99 -4.42 7.94
CA VAL A 14 -6.22 -3.50 6.82
C VAL A 14 -6.19 -4.23 5.49
N VAL A 15 -5.29 -5.20 5.35
CA VAL A 15 -5.05 -5.90 4.09
C VAL A 15 -4.76 -7.38 4.34
N LYS A 16 -5.29 -8.25 3.48
CA LYS A 16 -5.01 -9.68 3.45
C LYS A 16 -4.25 -10.03 2.18
N VAL A 17 -3.18 -10.81 2.32
CA VAL A 17 -2.52 -11.44 1.18
C VAL A 17 -2.96 -12.91 1.15
N LEU A 18 -3.48 -13.36 0.02
CA LEU A 18 -3.86 -14.75 -0.21
C LEU A 18 -2.67 -15.58 -0.71
N ASP A 19 -2.76 -16.90 -0.64
CA ASP A 19 -1.67 -17.82 -1.02
C ASP A 19 -1.29 -17.73 -2.51
N ASN A 20 -2.24 -17.30 -3.37
CA ASN A 20 -2.02 -17.01 -4.79
C ASN A 20 -1.37 -15.63 -5.03
N GLY A 21 -1.07 -14.88 -3.97
CA GLY A 21 -0.46 -13.55 -4.03
C GLY A 21 -1.45 -12.39 -4.20
N GLU A 22 -2.75 -12.67 -4.32
CA GLU A 22 -3.79 -11.64 -4.38
C GLU A 22 -3.85 -10.84 -3.09
N VAL A 23 -4.19 -9.56 -3.24
CA VAL A 23 -4.25 -8.58 -2.15
C VAL A 23 -5.69 -8.13 -2.01
N VAL A 24 -6.27 -8.36 -0.83
CA VAL A 24 -7.64 -7.99 -0.49
C VAL A 24 -7.60 -6.87 0.55
N LEU A 25 -8.22 -5.73 0.26
CA LEU A 25 -8.45 -4.70 1.26
C LEU A 25 -9.55 -5.19 2.21
N LEU A 26 -9.24 -5.22 3.50
CA LEU A 26 -10.18 -5.62 4.55
C LEU A 26 -10.88 -4.41 5.18
N LEU A 27 -10.22 -3.25 5.14
CA LEU A 27 -10.74 -2.02 5.71
C LEU A 27 -11.20 -1.09 4.60
N GLU A 28 -12.49 -0.77 4.61
CA GLU A 28 -13.08 0.26 3.77
C GLU A 28 -13.06 1.58 4.53
N ILE A 29 -12.47 2.63 3.94
CA ILE A 29 -12.32 3.94 4.58
C ILE A 29 -13.00 4.98 3.69
N PRO A 30 -14.26 5.36 3.99
CA PRO A 30 -15.04 6.27 3.16
C PRO A 30 -14.32 7.61 2.93
N GLY A 31 -14.17 8.01 1.67
CA GLY A 31 -13.52 9.27 1.29
C GLY A 31 -12.01 9.36 1.56
N ARG A 32 -11.36 8.22 1.84
CA ARG A 32 -9.90 8.10 2.03
C ARG A 32 -9.30 7.12 1.03
N GLU A 33 -9.59 7.33 -0.24
CA GLU A 33 -9.02 6.54 -1.35
C GLU A 33 -7.48 6.56 -1.34
N ASP A 34 -6.88 7.61 -0.77
CA ASP A 34 -5.45 7.74 -0.58
C ASP A 34 -4.86 6.67 0.35
N LEU A 35 -5.57 6.34 1.43
CA LEU A 35 -5.18 5.27 2.36
C LEU A 35 -5.44 3.89 1.77
N SER A 36 -6.53 3.72 1.02
CA SER A 36 -6.81 2.46 0.31
C SER A 36 -5.71 2.15 -0.71
N LEU A 37 -5.23 3.14 -1.47
CA LEU A 37 -4.10 2.97 -2.37
C LEU A 37 -2.81 2.61 -1.62
N MET A 38 -2.53 3.29 -0.50
CA MET A 38 -1.36 2.98 0.33
C MET A 38 -1.41 1.54 0.86
N ALA A 39 -2.58 1.09 1.34
CA ALA A 39 -2.81 -0.27 1.80
C ALA A 39 -2.63 -1.31 0.69
N LEU A 40 -3.13 -1.04 -0.53
CA LEU A 40 -2.91 -1.91 -1.70
C LEU A 40 -1.43 -2.04 -2.06
N LEU A 41 -0.70 -0.91 -2.10
CA LEU A 41 0.73 -0.91 -2.40
C LEU A 41 1.55 -1.62 -1.32
N LEU A 42 1.19 -1.44 -0.04
CA LEU A 42 1.81 -2.18 1.06
C LEU A 42 1.49 -3.67 1.00
N GLY A 43 0.25 -4.04 0.67
CA GLY A 43 -0.16 -5.43 0.45
C GLY A 43 0.61 -6.08 -0.70
N ARG A 44 0.81 -5.37 -1.82
CA ARG A 44 1.61 -5.86 -2.96
C ARG A 44 3.08 -6.04 -2.57
N ALA A 45 3.66 -5.10 -1.83
CA ALA A 45 5.03 -5.21 -1.32
C ALA A 45 5.18 -6.35 -0.28
N TYR A 46 4.15 -6.59 0.52
CA TYR A 46 4.14 -7.70 1.48
C TYR A 46 4.00 -9.05 0.78
N SER A 47 3.11 -9.18 -0.20
CA SER A 47 2.98 -10.35 -1.09
C SER A 47 4.31 -10.69 -1.78
N PHE A 48 5.02 -9.67 -2.28
CA PHE A 48 6.38 -9.84 -2.81
C PHE A 48 7.37 -10.34 -1.75
N ALA A 49 7.32 -9.79 -0.53
CA ALA A 49 8.19 -10.19 0.56
C ALA A 49 7.95 -11.64 1.03
N LEU A 50 6.74 -12.17 0.84
CA LEU A 50 6.39 -13.58 1.09
C LEU A 50 6.79 -14.51 -0.06
N GLY A 51 7.19 -13.96 -1.22
CA GLY A 51 7.51 -14.74 -2.42
C GLY A 51 6.28 -15.16 -3.24
N HIS A 52 5.10 -14.60 -2.96
CA HIS A 52 3.87 -14.91 -3.69
C HIS A 52 3.71 -14.08 -4.97
N SER A 53 4.34 -12.90 -5.06
CA SER A 53 4.33 -12.07 -6.26
C SER A 53 5.72 -11.90 -6.89
N GLY A 54 5.74 -11.72 -8.21
CA GLY A 54 6.98 -11.43 -8.95
C GLY A 54 7.39 -9.95 -8.93
N SER A 55 6.60 -9.06 -8.29
CA SER A 55 6.90 -7.63 -8.20
C SER A 55 6.24 -6.97 -6.99
N PRO A 56 6.93 -6.04 -6.32
CA PRO A 56 6.34 -5.21 -5.26
C PRO A 56 5.52 -4.03 -5.80
N ALA A 57 5.53 -3.80 -7.11
CA ALA A 57 4.84 -2.69 -7.75
C ALA A 57 3.47 -3.13 -8.30
N LEU A 58 2.51 -2.19 -8.29
CA LEU A 58 1.30 -2.25 -9.09
C LEU A 58 1.55 -1.58 -10.43
N THR A 59 1.15 -2.24 -11.53
CA THR A 59 1.27 -1.68 -12.87
C THR A 59 0.23 -0.57 -13.11
N PRO A 60 0.45 0.32 -14.08
CA PRO A 60 -0.56 1.32 -14.46
C PRO A 60 -1.90 0.72 -14.87
N GLU A 61 -1.90 -0.50 -15.43
CA GLU A 61 -3.11 -1.24 -15.80
C GLU A 61 -3.85 -1.72 -14.55
N GLU A 62 -3.13 -2.37 -13.61
CA GLU A 62 -3.72 -2.80 -12.32
C GLU A 62 -4.31 -1.63 -11.53
N LEU A 63 -3.74 -0.42 -11.65
CA LEU A 63 -4.28 0.78 -11.01
C LEU A 63 -5.48 1.38 -11.73
N GLN A 64 -5.60 1.20 -13.06
CA GLN A 64 -6.75 1.68 -13.84
C GLN A 64 -7.98 0.81 -13.62
N ASP A 65 -7.79 -0.47 -13.29
CA ASP A 65 -8.85 -1.42 -13.03
C ASP A 65 -9.43 -1.31 -11.60
N LEU A 66 -8.86 -0.44 -10.74
CA LEU A 66 -9.41 -0.19 -9.42
C LEU A 66 -10.71 0.61 -9.55
N PRO A 67 -11.87 0.06 -9.15
CA PRO A 67 -13.08 0.85 -9.01
C PRO A 67 -12.81 2.01 -8.04
N ASP A 68 -13.42 3.16 -8.29
CA ASP A 68 -13.30 4.40 -7.50
C ASP A 68 -12.05 5.29 -7.75
N PHE A 69 -11.08 4.85 -8.55
CA PHE A 69 -9.89 5.65 -8.90
C PHE A 69 -9.97 6.21 -10.33
N ASP A 70 -10.46 7.43 -10.48
CA ASP A 70 -10.25 8.16 -11.74
C ASP A 70 -8.77 8.57 -11.89
N LYS A 71 -8.32 8.80 -13.14
CA LYS A 71 -6.92 9.12 -13.46
C LYS A 71 -6.42 10.39 -12.76
N GLU A 72 -7.28 11.38 -12.51
CA GLU A 72 -6.87 12.62 -11.86
C GLU A 72 -6.71 12.45 -10.35
N LYS A 73 -7.64 11.73 -9.70
CA LYS A 73 -7.55 11.36 -8.29
C LYS A 73 -6.30 10.53 -8.03
N LEU A 74 -6.06 9.49 -8.83
CA LEU A 74 -4.88 8.64 -8.70
C LEU A 74 -3.59 9.47 -8.81
N LYS A 75 -3.52 10.39 -9.79
CA LYS A 75 -2.38 11.29 -9.94
C LYS A 75 -2.17 12.17 -8.70
N LYS A 76 -3.24 12.78 -8.16
CA LYS A 76 -3.16 13.62 -6.95
C LYS A 76 -2.65 12.85 -5.74
N ILE A 77 -3.14 11.63 -5.53
CA ILE A 77 -2.72 10.77 -4.42
C ILE A 77 -1.24 10.39 -4.56
N LEU A 78 -0.84 9.96 -5.76
CA LEU A 78 0.54 9.60 -6.05
C LEU A 78 1.48 10.80 -5.87
N ASP A 79 1.08 11.99 -6.33
CA ASP A 79 1.91 13.20 -6.21
C ASP A 79 2.05 13.66 -4.75
N ARG A 80 1.02 13.49 -3.91
CA ARG A 80 1.10 13.74 -2.44
C ARG A 80 2.19 12.89 -1.80
N TYR A 81 2.13 11.56 -1.96
CA TYR A 81 3.05 10.63 -1.31
C TYR A 81 4.43 10.51 -1.97
N ARG A 82 4.61 11.13 -3.15
CA ARG A 82 5.90 11.22 -3.87
C ARG A 82 6.71 12.47 -3.51
N HIS A 83 6.16 13.38 -2.69
CA HIS A 83 6.89 14.58 -2.29
C HIS A 83 8.26 14.22 -1.68
N PRO A 84 9.36 14.93 -2.00
CA PRO A 84 10.71 14.57 -1.58
C PRO A 84 10.93 14.41 -0.08
N SER A 85 10.11 15.07 0.75
CA SER A 85 10.14 14.96 2.21
C SER A 85 9.52 13.65 2.73
N GLU A 86 8.61 13.03 1.98
CA GLU A 86 7.88 11.82 2.38
C GLU A 86 8.43 10.57 1.65
N ARG A 87 8.51 10.61 0.31
CA ARG A 87 8.97 9.50 -0.56
C ARG A 87 8.49 8.11 -0.11
N LEU A 88 7.23 8.03 0.32
CA LEU A 88 6.60 6.79 0.75
C LEU A 88 6.24 5.94 -0.47
N ILE A 89 5.79 6.57 -1.55
CA ILE A 89 5.52 5.93 -2.84
C ILE A 89 6.60 6.31 -3.85
N VAL A 90 7.07 5.33 -4.62
CA VAL A 90 8.07 5.48 -5.68
C VAL A 90 7.54 4.96 -7.01
N ARG A 91 7.94 5.63 -8.10
CA ARG A 91 7.74 5.15 -9.47
C ARG A 91 8.92 4.26 -9.84
N THR A 92 8.62 3.04 -10.28
CA THR A 92 9.58 2.04 -10.77
C THR A 92 9.42 1.86 -12.28
N SER A 93 10.24 1.01 -12.89
CA SER A 93 10.08 0.62 -14.30
C SER A 93 8.81 -0.20 -14.57
N ARG A 94 8.23 -0.82 -13.53
CA ARG A 94 7.01 -1.66 -13.65
C ARG A 94 5.72 -0.96 -13.22
N GLY A 95 5.80 0.23 -12.63
CA GLY A 95 4.64 0.94 -12.10
C GLY A 95 4.95 1.60 -10.76
N TYR A 96 4.02 1.53 -9.80
CA TYR A 96 4.11 2.23 -8.52
C TYR A 96 4.25 1.25 -7.37
N SER A 97 5.12 1.57 -6.42
CA SER A 97 5.39 0.74 -5.22
C SER A 97 5.57 1.66 -4.01
N VAL A 98 5.41 1.12 -2.81
CA VAL A 98 6.02 1.75 -1.64
C VAL A 98 7.53 1.72 -1.74
N ASN A 99 8.19 2.65 -1.05
CA ASN A 99 9.64 2.65 -0.92
C ASN A 99 10.09 1.53 0.00
N LEU A 100 10.86 0.58 -0.55
CA LEU A 100 11.31 -0.62 0.17
C LEU A 100 12.55 -0.39 1.04
N GLN A 101 13.13 0.84 1.05
CA GLN A 101 14.15 1.19 2.03
C GLN A 101 13.58 1.02 3.44
N GLN A 102 14.33 0.36 4.33
CA GLN A 102 13.81 -0.09 5.63
C GLN A 102 13.13 1.03 6.44
N SER A 103 13.74 2.22 6.53
CA SER A 103 13.16 3.37 7.23
C SER A 103 11.86 3.85 6.57
N LYS A 104 11.86 3.98 5.24
CA LYS A 104 10.69 4.45 4.48
C LYS A 104 9.54 3.47 4.44
N LEU A 105 9.84 2.18 4.41
CA LEU A 105 8.83 1.13 4.55
C LEU A 105 8.19 1.17 5.94
N GLN A 106 9.00 1.35 6.98
CA GLN A 106 8.48 1.51 8.35
C GLN A 106 7.60 2.75 8.45
N GLU A 107 8.06 3.91 7.95
CA GLU A 107 7.28 5.15 7.91
C GLU A 107 5.97 4.97 7.14
N SER A 108 5.97 4.25 6.01
CA SER A 108 4.75 4.00 5.21
C SER A 108 3.72 3.18 5.98
N ILE A 109 4.17 2.14 6.70
CA ILE A 109 3.30 1.29 7.53
C ILE A 109 2.77 2.07 8.73
N GLU A 110 3.63 2.83 9.41
CA GLU A 110 3.23 3.64 10.56
C GLU A 110 2.28 4.76 10.17
N HIS A 111 2.53 5.44 9.05
CA HIS A 111 1.61 6.43 8.48
C HIS A 111 0.23 5.83 8.25
N LEU A 112 0.15 4.71 7.52
CA LEU A 112 -1.12 4.03 7.29
C LEU A 112 -1.80 3.67 8.61
N LEU A 113 -1.12 2.95 9.50
CA LEU A 113 -1.73 2.46 10.75
C LEU A 113 -2.16 3.58 11.70
N ASN A 114 -1.45 4.71 11.73
CA ASN A 114 -1.85 5.88 12.52
C ASN A 114 -3.11 6.51 11.92
N GLU A 115 -3.10 6.73 10.61
CA GLU A 115 -4.23 7.32 9.87
C GLU A 115 -5.49 6.47 9.89
N VAL A 116 -5.38 5.15 10.12
CA VAL A 116 -6.54 4.25 10.19
C VAL A 116 -6.84 3.75 11.60
N SER A 117 -6.10 4.24 12.61
CA SER A 117 -6.14 3.71 13.97
C SER A 117 -7.56 3.75 14.57
N GLU A 118 -8.33 4.80 14.29
CA GLU A 118 -9.71 4.97 14.74
C GLU A 118 -10.68 3.94 14.13
N TRP A 119 -10.36 3.38 12.96
CA TRP A 119 -11.18 2.40 12.24
C TRP A 119 -10.76 0.95 12.50
N ILE A 120 -9.62 0.73 13.14
CA ILE A 120 -9.04 -0.60 13.43
C ILE A 120 -9.47 -1.15 14.81
N LEU A 121 -10.08 -0.31 15.65
CA LEU A 121 -10.35 -0.58 17.06
C LEU A 121 -11.76 -1.10 17.38
N ASP A 122 -12.56 -1.45 16.36
CA ASP A 122 -13.80 -2.21 16.54
C ASP A 122 -13.56 -3.74 16.43
#